data_AF-A0A672ZGH4-F1
#
_entry.id   AF-A0A672ZGH4-F1
#
_cell.length_a   1.000
_cell.length_b   1.000
_cell.length_c   1.000
_cell.angle_alpha   90.00
_cell.angle_beta   90.00
_cell.angle_gamma   90.00
#
_symmetry.space_group_name_H-M   'P 1'
#
loop_
_entity.id
_entity.type
_entity.pdbx_description
1 polymer ?
#
loop_
_entity_poly.entity_id
_entity_poly.type
_entity_poly.pdbx_seq_one_letter_code
_entity_poly.pdbx_strand_id
1 'polypeptide(L)'
;MPVIICGPKVAACGLVLSLWGVIMLGLLGIFFSIHSAGLIEDVPLTESDAIPGDPNVAQKIYSLYDKVSYNCFIAAGIYLLVAGFSFCQIRLNKQKEFLVR
;
A
#
# COMPACT_ATOMS: atom_id res chain seq x y z
N MET A 1 -19.59 -10.24 -18.04
CA MET A 1 -20.62 -10.25 -16.95
C MET A 1 -19.97 -9.65 -15.72
N PRO A 2 -20.50 -8.59 -15.09
CA PRO A 2 -19.92 -8.10 -13.86
C PRO A 2 -20.22 -9.10 -12.74
N VAL A 3 -19.18 -9.77 -12.25
CA VAL A 3 -19.30 -10.76 -11.17
C VAL A 3 -19.49 -10.00 -9.87
N ILE A 4 -20.70 -10.03 -9.32
CA ILE A 4 -20.98 -9.48 -7.98
C ILE A 4 -20.52 -10.54 -6.98
N ILE A 5 -19.35 -10.32 -6.39
CA ILE A 5 -18.71 -11.28 -5.48
C ILE A 5 -18.97 -10.90 -4.01
N CYS A 6 -19.06 -9.60 -3.69
CA CYS A 6 -19.29 -9.09 -2.34
C CYS A 6 -20.65 -8.38 -2.20
N GLY A 7 -21.35 -8.63 -1.08
CA GLY A 7 -22.55 -7.87 -0.72
C GLY A 7 -22.25 -6.39 -0.46
N PRO A 8 -23.27 -5.51 -0.52
CA PRO A 8 -23.09 -4.04 -0.49
C PRO A 8 -22.37 -3.53 0.77
N LYS A 9 -22.53 -4.21 1.92
CA LYS A 9 -21.85 -3.87 3.18
C LYS A 9 -20.35 -4.21 3.16
N VAL A 10 -19.98 -5.36 2.59
CA VAL A 10 -18.57 -5.80 2.51
C VAL A 10 -17.81 -4.95 1.51
N ALA A 11 -18.44 -4.57 0.39
CA ALA A 11 -17.84 -3.69 -0.60
C ALA A 11 -17.56 -2.28 -0.03
N ALA A 12 -18.46 -1.74 0.80
CA ALA A 12 -18.24 -0.46 1.48
C ALA A 12 -17.08 -0.54 2.49
N CYS A 13 -16.99 -1.62 3.27
CA CYS A 13 -15.88 -1.84 4.20
C CYS A 13 -14.54 -1.97 3.46
N GLY A 14 -14.50 -2.74 2.35
CA GLY A 14 -13.32 -2.89 1.51
C GLY A 14 -12.84 -1.57 0.89
N LEU A 15 -13.75 -0.67 0.52
CA LEU A 15 -13.40 0.66 0.01
C LEU A 15 -12.76 1.56 1.07
N VAL A 16 -13.31 1.58 2.28
CA VAL A 16 -12.77 2.37 3.39
C VAL A 16 -11.38 1.87 3.79
N LEU A 17 -11.21 0.56 3.95
CA LEU A 17 -9.92 -0.05 4.28
C LEU A 17 -8.89 0.16 3.17
N SER A 18 -9.32 0.11 1.90
CA SER A 18 -8.42 0.35 0.79
C SER A 18 -7.98 1.81 0.71
N LEU A 19 -8.89 2.76 0.91
CA LEU A 19 -8.54 4.19 0.93
C LEU A 19 -7.56 4.51 2.07
N TRP A 20 -7.81 3.95 3.26
CA TRP A 20 -6.90 4.07 4.40
C TRP A 20 -5.51 3.47 4.07
N GLY A 21 -5.48 2.28 3.48
CA GLY A 21 -4.24 1.61 3.07
C GLY A 21 -3.43 2.44 2.07
N VAL A 22 -4.08 3.02 1.05
CA VAL A 22 -3.42 3.88 0.06
C VAL A 22 -2.77 5.10 0.72
N ILE A 23 -3.46 5.77 1.65
CA ILE A 23 -2.93 6.97 2.31
C ILE A 23 -1.73 6.61 3.19
N MET A 24 -1.87 5.58 4.05
CA MET A 24 -0.80 5.15 4.94
C MET A 24 0.44 4.66 4.18
N LEU A 25 0.26 3.76 3.21
CA LEU A 25 1.36 3.20 2.43
C LEU A 25 2.00 4.23 1.49
N GLY A 26 1.19 5.16 0.96
CA GLY A 26 1.70 6.27 0.14
C GLY A 26 2.59 7.22 0.94
N LEU A 27 2.16 7.61 2.14
CA LEU A 27 2.98 8.45 3.03
C LEU A 27 4.26 7.73 3.47
N LEU A 28 4.18 6.46 3.86
CA LEU A 28 5.36 5.65 4.18
C LEU A 28 6.32 5.54 3.00
N GLY A 29 5.83 5.24 1.80
CA GLY A 29 6.65 5.17 0.59
C GLY A 29 7.39 6.48 0.29
N ILE A 30 6.71 7.62 0.45
CA ILE A 30 7.33 8.95 0.28
C ILE A 30 8.40 9.20 1.36
N PHE A 31 8.10 8.88 2.63
CA PHE A 31 9.07 9.06 3.72
C PHE A 31 10.32 8.17 3.58
N PHE A 32 10.16 6.94 3.09
CA PHE A 32 11.30 6.08 2.75
C PHE A 32 12.07 6.61 1.53
N SER A 33 11.40 7.15 0.52
CA SER A 33 12.06 7.71 -0.69
C SER A 33 12.92 8.94 -0.40
N ILE A 34 12.53 9.77 0.58
CA ILE A 34 13.36 10.91 1.03
C ILE A 34 14.43 10.51 2.06
N HIS A 35 14.59 9.21 2.36
CA HIS A 35 15.58 8.71 3.32
C HIS A 35 15.49 9.35 4.70
N SER A 36 14.26 9.47 5.23
CA SER A 36 14.03 10.11 6.52
C SER A 36 14.69 9.34 7.67
N ALA A 37 15.45 10.04 8.51
CA ALA A 37 16.15 9.47 9.67
C ALA A 37 15.18 8.91 10.73
N GLY A 38 13.94 9.40 10.78
CA GLY A 38 12.91 8.90 11.70
C GLY A 38 12.39 7.51 11.37
N LEU A 39 12.77 6.94 10.22
CA LEU A 39 12.31 5.64 9.74
C LEU A 39 13.41 4.58 9.71
N ILE A 40 14.56 4.87 10.34
CA ILE A 40 15.72 3.97 10.31
C ILE A 40 15.51 2.70 11.14
N GLU A 41 14.66 2.75 12.16
CA GLU A 41 14.27 1.59 12.99
C GLU A 41 13.31 0.64 12.25
N ASP A 42 12.55 1.14 11.28
CA ASP A 42 11.63 0.33 10.46
C ASP A 42 12.35 -0.37 9.30
N VAL A 43 13.57 0.05 8.96
CA VAL A 43 14.38 -0.61 7.95
C VAL A 43 14.97 -1.88 8.56
N PRO A 44 14.80 -3.06 7.93
CA PRO A 44 15.40 -4.30 8.42
C PRO A 44 16.91 -4.27 8.18
N LEU A 45 17.63 -3.59 9.06
CA LEU A 45 19.09 -3.56 9.08
C LEU A 45 19.57 -4.89 9.62
N THR A 46 20.20 -5.70 8.76
CA THR A 46 20.84 -6.94 9.21
C THR A 46 22.25 -6.61 9.67
N GLU A 47 22.73 -7.30 10.70
CA GLU A 47 24.10 -7.17 11.23
C GLU A 47 25.21 -7.49 10.19
N SER A 48 24.88 -8.16 9.08
CA SER A 48 25.73 -8.32 7.90
C SER A 48 25.83 -7.09 6.99
N ASP A 49 24.91 -6.13 7.11
CA ASP A 49 24.91 -4.86 6.36
C ASP A 49 25.53 -3.71 7.17
N ALA A 50 25.57 -3.84 8.50
CA ALA A 50 26.17 -2.91 9.44
C ALA A 50 27.57 -3.34 9.90
N ILE A 51 28.43 -3.78 8.97
CA ILE A 51 29.82 -4.15 9.30
C ILE A 51 30.59 -2.88 9.67
N PRO A 52 31.07 -2.73 10.92
CA PRO A 52 31.83 -1.56 11.33
C PRO A 52 33.14 -1.49 10.54
N GLY A 53 33.33 -0.46 9.71
CA GLY A 53 34.56 -0.21 8.96
C GLY A 53 34.48 -0.38 7.44
N ASP A 54 33.35 -0.79 6.87
CA ASP A 54 33.16 -0.82 5.41
C ASP A 54 32.74 0.59 4.91
N PRO A 55 33.48 1.21 3.96
CA PRO A 55 33.12 2.52 3.40
C PRO A 55 31.78 2.52 2.65
N ASN A 56 31.23 1.35 2.33
CA ASN A 56 29.98 1.21 1.57
C ASN A 56 28.72 1.02 2.44
N VAL A 57 28.82 1.05 3.77
CA VAL A 57 27.68 0.86 4.69
C VAL A 57 26.56 1.85 4.40
N ALA A 58 26.90 3.13 4.17
CA ALA A 58 25.91 4.15 3.83
C ALA A 58 25.12 3.77 2.56
N GLN A 59 25.83 3.36 1.50
CA GLN A 59 25.21 2.97 0.23
C GLN A 59 24.30 1.75 0.36
N LYS A 60 24.66 0.78 1.21
CA LYS A 60 23.79 -0.37 1.52
C LYS A 60 22.50 0.07 2.21
N ILE A 61 22.58 0.97 3.19
CA ILE A 61 21.41 1.51 3.89
C ILE A 61 20.48 2.23 2.91
N TYR A 62 21.01 3.10 2.05
CA TYR A 62 20.23 3.74 0.98
C TYR A 62 19.50 2.70 0.11
N SER A 63 20.19 1.63 -0.30
CA SER A 63 19.60 0.57 -1.12
C SER A 63 18.49 -0.23 -0.42
N LEU A 64 18.48 -0.25 0.92
CA LEU A 64 17.42 -0.88 1.72
C LEU A 64 16.19 0.03 1.83
N TYR A 65 16.41 1.33 2.07
CA TYR A 65 15.36 2.35 2.01
C TYR A 65 14.61 2.33 0.68
N ASP A 66 15.35 2.30 -0.43
CA ASP A 66 14.76 2.22 -1.77
C ASP A 66 13.90 0.97 -1.93
N LYS A 67 14.38 -0.21 -1.50
CA LYS A 67 13.60 -1.46 -1.58
C LYS A 67 12.31 -1.41 -0.79
N VAL A 68 12.35 -0.90 0.44
CA VAL A 68 11.15 -0.78 1.29
C VAL A 68 10.17 0.22 0.67
N SER A 69 10.66 1.36 0.18
CA SER A 69 9.82 2.36 -0.49
C SER A 69 9.09 1.80 -1.71
N TYR A 70 9.79 1.02 -2.55
CA TYR A 70 9.22 0.37 -3.72
C TYR A 70 8.12 -0.62 -3.35
N ASN A 71 8.34 -1.45 -2.31
CA ASN A 71 7.34 -2.38 -1.82
C ASN A 71 6.09 -1.65 -1.31
N CYS A 72 6.26 -0.55 -0.57
CA CYS A 72 5.14 0.28 -0.11
C CYS A 72 4.37 0.90 -1.27
N PHE A 73 5.05 1.41 -2.30
CA PHE A 73 4.37 1.97 -3.49
C PHE A 73 3.62 0.92 -4.30
N ILE A 74 4.20 -0.28 -4.47
CA ILE A 74 3.52 -1.40 -5.13
C ILE A 74 2.28 -1.80 -4.34
N ALA A 75 2.39 -1.94 -3.02
CA ALA A 75 1.26 -2.25 -2.15
C ALA A 75 0.16 -1.17 -2.22
N ALA A 76 0.54 0.11 -2.19
CA ALA A 76 -0.39 1.22 -2.36
C ALA A 76 -1.12 1.15 -3.72
N GLY A 77 -0.41 0.79 -4.79
CA GLY A 77 -0.99 0.54 -6.12
C GLY A 77 -2.02 -0.61 -6.10
N ILE A 78 -1.73 -1.71 -5.41
CA ILE A 78 -2.68 -2.82 -5.26
C ILE A 78 -3.93 -2.37 -4.50
N TYR A 79 -3.78 -1.60 -3.41
CA TYR A 79 -4.93 -1.07 -2.68
C TYR A 79 -5.77 -0.10 -3.52
N LEU A 80 -5.16 0.69 -4.41
CA LEU A 80 -5.88 1.52 -5.38
C LEU A 80 -6.73 0.68 -6.35
N LEU A 81 -6.17 -0.43 -6.87
CA LEU A 81 -6.90 -1.34 -7.76
C LEU A 81 -8.09 -1.99 -7.04
N VAL A 82 -7.89 -2.44 -5.79
CA VAL A 82 -8.96 -3.04 -4.96
C VAL A 82 -10.04 -2.01 -4.62
N ALA A 83 -9.66 -0.75 -4.34
CA ALA A 83 -10.60 0.35 -4.14
C ALA A 83 -11.44 0.61 -5.40
N GLY A 84 -10.81 0.67 -6.58
CA GLY A 84 -11.49 0.84 -7.85
C GLY A 84 -12.45 -0.32 -8.16
N PHE A 85 -12.03 -1.56 -7.92
CA PHE A 85 -12.88 -2.73 -8.06
C PHE A 85 -14.09 -2.68 -7.10
N SER A 86 -13.85 -2.38 -5.83
CA SER A 86 -14.90 -2.24 -4.82
C SER A 86 -15.89 -1.12 -5.16
N PHE A 87 -15.42 0.00 -5.71
CA PHE A 87 -16.26 1.08 -6.20
C PHE A 87 -17.17 0.65 -7.35
N CYS A 88 -16.63 -0.06 -8.35
CA CYS A 88 -17.42 -0.65 -9.43
C CYS A 88 -18.50 -1.60 -8.89
N GLN A 89 -18.16 -2.43 -7.90
CA GLN A 89 -19.10 -3.37 -7.27
C GLN A 89 -20.23 -2.65 -6.52
N ILE A 90 -19.94 -1.56 -5.80
CA ILE A 90 -20.98 -0.73 -5.15
C ILE A 90 -21.91 -0.11 -6.20
N ARG A 91 -21.35 0.44 -7.28
CA ARG A 91 -22.15 1.07 -8.35
C ARG A 91 -23.10 0.07 -8.99
N LEU A 92 -22.63 -1.15 -9.25
CA LEU A 92 -23.44 -2.23 -9.83
C LEU A 92 -24.49 -2.76 -8.86
N ASN A 93 -24.16 -2.92 -7.57
CA ASN A 93 -25.14 -3.29 -6.55
C ASN A 93 -26.25 -2.25 -6.41
N LYS A 94 -25.91 -0.95 -6.43
CA LYS A 94 -26.92 0.12 -6.42
C LYS A 94 -27.85 0.02 -7.63
N GLN A 95 -27.32 -0.16 -8.84
CA GLN A 95 -28.17 -0.31 -10.03
C GLN A 95 -29.12 -1.51 -9.96
N LYS A 96 -28.69 -2.64 -9.38
CA LYS A 96 -29.58 -3.79 -9.17
C LYS A 96 -30.68 -3.51 -8.15
N GLU A 97 -30.38 -2.78 -7.09
CA GLU A 97 -31.37 -2.39 -6.07
C GLU A 97 -32.47 -1.50 -6.67
N PHE A 98 -32.12 -0.57 -7.57
CA PHE A 98 -33.09 0.26 -8.29
C PHE A 98 -33.95 -0.50 -9.32
N LEU A 99 -33.45 -1.61 -9.87
CA LEU A 99 -34.19 -2.41 -10.87
C LEU A 99 -35.13 -3.45 -10.25
N VAL A 100 -34.97 -3.77 -8.96
CA VAL A 100 -35.80 -4.75 -8.23
C VAL A 100 -36.95 -4.07 -7.46
N ARG A 101 -36.94 -2.74 -7.37
CA ARG A 101 -37.97 -1.92 -6.71
C ARG A 101 -38.81 -1.19 -7.73
#